data_AF-L1JHI3-F1
#
_entry.id   AF-L1JHI3-F1
#
_cell.length_a   1.000
_cell.length_b   1.000
_cell.length_c   1.000
_cell.angle_alpha   90.00
_cell.angle_beta   90.00
_cell.angle_gamma   90.00
#
_symmetry.space_group_name_H-M   'P 1'
#
loop_
_entity.id
_entity.type
_entity.pdbx_description
1 polymer ?
#
loop_
_entity_poly.entity_id
_entity_poly.type
_entity_poly.pdbx_seq_one_letter_code
_entity_poly.pdbx_strand_id
1 'polypeptide(L)'
;MRTYVEEQVRCPRKQWIYEILEGTREKEAVLVETADMIFLPDTEARNDKDTVNWLAIIKDRSLRSLRDLRGEHADMLQRAQTTCVDYILNTRNFDKHDVMAYIHYLPSVFQLHIHFCAPYGSYTARDAIYKLHPLDNVISNLRIDSDYYRKAHISTVVTERALIDIYSKEEIHEAEPVSPQSMKQISSSLDN
;
A
#
# COMPACT_ATOMS: atom_id res chain seq x y z
N MET A 1 16.30 0.00 -3.60
CA MET A 1 14.95 -0.63 -3.41
C MET A 1 14.77 -2.05 -4.02
N ARG A 2 15.02 -2.30 -5.33
CA ARG A 2 14.64 -3.56 -6.00
C ARG A 2 15.13 -4.84 -5.30
N THR A 3 16.41 -4.91 -4.95
CA THR A 3 17.01 -6.07 -4.26
C THR A 3 16.30 -6.36 -2.94
N TYR A 4 16.00 -5.33 -2.15
CA TYR A 4 15.26 -5.49 -0.90
C TYR A 4 13.88 -6.10 -1.11
N VAL A 5 13.14 -5.67 -2.14
CA VAL A 5 11.84 -6.27 -2.48
C VAL A 5 11.98 -7.76 -2.79
N GLU A 6 12.97 -8.14 -3.60
CA GLU A 6 13.20 -9.55 -3.96
C GLU A 6 13.56 -10.43 -2.75
N GLU A 7 14.36 -9.88 -1.82
CA GLU A 7 14.67 -10.54 -0.55
C GLU A 7 13.43 -10.69 0.34
N GLN A 8 12.60 -9.65 0.45
CA GLN A 8 11.36 -9.70 1.25
C GLN A 8 10.34 -10.69 0.69
N VAL A 9 10.21 -10.78 -0.64
CA VAL A 9 9.35 -11.78 -1.32
C VAL A 9 9.76 -13.21 -0.97
N ARG A 10 11.05 -13.47 -0.75
CA ARG A 10 11.59 -14.79 -0.38
C ARG A 10 11.66 -15.01 1.13
N CYS A 11 11.33 -14.02 1.94
CA CYS A 11 11.41 -14.11 3.38
C CYS A 11 10.42 -15.18 3.90
N PRO A 12 10.87 -16.17 4.69
CA PRO A 12 9.98 -17.21 5.25
C PRO A 12 8.79 -16.64 6.02
N ARG A 13 9.01 -15.56 6.81
CA ARG A 13 7.96 -14.88 7.59
C ARG A 13 6.91 -14.18 6.73
N LYS A 14 7.14 -14.04 5.43
CA LYS A 14 6.25 -13.38 4.48
C LYS A 14 5.55 -14.38 3.56
N GLN A 15 5.85 -15.69 3.67
CA GLN A 15 5.29 -16.71 2.79
C GLN A 15 3.80 -16.96 3.00
N TRP A 16 3.27 -16.61 4.18
CA TRP A 16 1.86 -16.79 4.50
C TRP A 16 0.90 -16.27 3.43
N ILE A 17 1.19 -15.10 2.83
CA ILE A 17 0.31 -14.50 1.83
C ILE A 17 0.33 -15.29 0.51
N TYR A 18 1.47 -15.88 0.18
CA TYR A 18 1.68 -16.69 -1.01
C TYR A 18 1.04 -18.08 -0.86
N GLU A 19 1.10 -18.64 0.34
CA GLU A 19 0.42 -19.89 0.72
C GLU A 19 -1.12 -19.74 0.63
N ILE A 20 -1.67 -18.56 0.97
CA ILE A 20 -3.09 -18.26 0.76
C ILE A 20 -3.43 -18.26 -0.74
N LEU A 21 -2.62 -17.59 -1.57
CA LEU A 21 -2.82 -17.58 -3.03
C LEU A 21 -2.73 -18.97 -3.66
N GLU A 22 -1.92 -19.87 -3.09
CA GLU A 22 -1.77 -21.26 -3.52
C GLU A 22 -2.86 -22.18 -2.94
N GLY A 23 -3.70 -21.67 -2.02
CA GLY A 23 -4.75 -22.44 -1.36
C GLY A 23 -4.23 -23.47 -0.34
N THR A 24 -2.98 -23.34 0.09
CA THR A 24 -2.32 -24.22 1.09
C THR A 24 -2.46 -23.69 2.52
N ARG A 25 -2.94 -22.46 2.69
CA ARG A 25 -3.17 -21.80 3.98
C ARG A 25 -4.50 -21.05 4.01
N GLU A 26 -5.15 -21.03 5.18
CA GLU A 26 -6.36 -20.24 5.48
C GLU A 26 -7.52 -20.39 4.49
N LYS A 27 -7.56 -21.50 3.76
CA LYS A 27 -8.57 -21.77 2.73
C LYS A 27 -10.00 -21.69 3.25
N GLU A 28 -10.25 -22.13 4.48
CA GLU A 28 -11.58 -22.09 5.09
C GLU A 28 -11.99 -20.68 5.58
N ALA A 29 -11.05 -19.74 5.66
CA ALA A 29 -11.34 -18.35 6.03
C ALA A 29 -11.67 -17.46 4.82
N VAL A 30 -11.57 -17.99 3.59
CA VAL A 30 -11.88 -17.25 2.37
C VAL A 30 -13.37 -16.91 2.32
N LEU A 31 -13.65 -15.61 2.23
CA LEU A 31 -14.99 -15.05 2.20
C LEU A 31 -15.50 -14.88 0.76
N VAL A 32 -14.61 -14.40 -0.12
CA VAL A 32 -14.87 -14.25 -1.56
C VAL A 32 -13.60 -14.58 -2.33
N GLU A 33 -13.75 -15.31 -3.43
CA GLU A 33 -12.67 -15.55 -4.38
C GLU A 33 -13.16 -15.21 -5.79
N THR A 34 -12.37 -14.41 -6.51
CA THR A 34 -12.64 -14.05 -7.90
C THR A 34 -11.45 -14.45 -8.78
N ALA A 35 -11.52 -14.17 -10.09
CA ALA A 35 -10.35 -14.30 -10.96
C ALA A 35 -9.19 -13.39 -10.54
N ASP A 36 -9.50 -12.24 -9.93
CA ASP A 36 -8.53 -11.18 -9.65
C ASP A 36 -7.98 -11.24 -8.21
N MET A 37 -8.77 -11.74 -7.25
CA MET A 37 -8.42 -11.61 -5.82
C MET A 37 -8.95 -12.75 -4.93
N ILE A 38 -8.38 -12.85 -3.72
CA ILE A 38 -8.90 -13.60 -2.57
C ILE A 38 -9.20 -12.62 -1.44
N PHE A 39 -10.41 -12.68 -0.88
CA PHE A 39 -10.86 -11.80 0.21
C PHE A 39 -11.08 -12.61 1.48
N LEU A 40 -10.45 -12.20 2.58
CA LEU A 40 -10.48 -12.91 3.87
C LEU A 40 -10.18 -11.96 5.05
N PRO A 41 -10.50 -12.36 6.30
CA PRO A 41 -10.08 -11.60 7.48
C PRO A 41 -8.55 -11.56 7.65
N ASP A 42 -8.02 -10.42 8.09
CA ASP A 42 -6.63 -10.34 8.55
C ASP A 42 -6.52 -11.03 9.92
N THR A 43 -5.81 -12.16 9.96
CA THR A 43 -5.63 -12.97 11.18
C THR A 43 -4.77 -12.28 12.24
N GLU A 44 -3.99 -11.26 11.86
CA GLU A 44 -3.16 -10.47 12.77
C GLU A 44 -3.89 -9.23 13.31
N ALA A 45 -5.13 -8.96 12.84
CA ALA A 45 -5.93 -7.81 13.24
C ALA A 45 -7.18 -8.19 14.02
N ARG A 46 -7.69 -7.24 14.81
CA ARG A 46 -8.96 -7.43 15.54
C ARG A 46 -10.12 -7.52 14.57
N ASN A 47 -10.84 -8.63 14.63
CA ASN A 47 -12.06 -8.88 13.86
C ASN A 47 -13.15 -9.36 14.83
N ASP A 48 -14.13 -8.50 15.11
CA ASP A 48 -15.23 -8.79 16.04
C ASP A 48 -16.55 -8.27 15.47
N LYS A 49 -17.64 -8.31 16.25
CA LYS A 49 -18.97 -7.88 15.78
C LYS A 49 -19.02 -6.40 15.38
N ASP A 50 -18.17 -5.57 15.99
CA ASP A 50 -18.15 -4.12 15.85
C ASP A 50 -16.92 -3.65 15.04
N THR A 51 -16.07 -4.58 14.57
CA THR A 51 -14.81 -4.28 13.87
C THR A 51 -14.53 -5.26 12.74
N VAL A 52 -14.24 -4.73 11.56
CA VAL A 52 -13.73 -5.45 10.38
C VAL A 52 -12.33 -4.94 10.07
N ASN A 53 -11.39 -5.86 9.88
CA ASN A 53 -10.05 -5.62 9.34
C ASN A 53 -9.71 -6.79 8.41
N TRP A 54 -10.11 -6.67 7.14
CA TRP A 54 -10.04 -7.72 6.14
C TRP A 54 -9.11 -7.32 4.99
N LEU A 55 -8.62 -8.31 4.26
CA LEU A 55 -7.67 -8.15 3.16
C LEU A 55 -8.25 -8.72 1.88
N ALA A 56 -8.19 -7.94 0.80
CA ALA A 56 -8.27 -8.47 -0.56
C ALA A 56 -6.86 -8.62 -1.11
N ILE A 57 -6.38 -9.86 -1.26
CA ILE A 57 -5.07 -10.18 -1.83
C ILE A 57 -5.26 -10.33 -3.34
N ILE A 58 -4.57 -9.49 -4.13
CA ILE A 58 -4.59 -9.58 -5.59
C ILE A 58 -3.77 -10.81 -6.01
N LYS A 59 -4.31 -11.62 -6.93
CA LYS A 59 -3.71 -12.89 -7.35
C LYS A 59 -2.50 -12.73 -8.27
N ASP A 60 -2.43 -11.64 -9.02
CA ASP A 60 -1.29 -11.37 -9.89
C ASP A 60 -0.03 -11.13 -9.05
N ARG A 61 0.92 -12.07 -9.14
CA ARG A 61 2.20 -12.03 -8.41
C ARG A 61 3.20 -11.00 -8.95
N SER A 62 2.95 -10.44 -10.12
CA SER A 62 3.77 -9.35 -10.65
C SER A 62 3.50 -8.03 -9.93
N LEU A 63 2.31 -7.88 -9.32
CA LEU A 63 1.91 -6.70 -8.56
C LEU A 63 2.35 -6.85 -7.10
N ARG A 64 3.43 -6.17 -6.72
CA ARG A 64 4.03 -6.27 -5.37
C ARG A 64 3.69 -5.10 -4.49
N SER A 65 3.44 -3.93 -5.07
CA SER A 65 3.14 -2.70 -4.35
C SER A 65 2.38 -1.71 -5.22
N LEU A 66 2.04 -0.56 -4.62
CA LEU A 66 1.45 0.59 -5.31
C LEU A 66 2.26 1.03 -6.56
N ARG A 67 3.60 0.83 -6.58
CA ARG A 67 4.47 1.19 -7.72
C ARG A 67 4.26 0.33 -8.96
N ASP A 68 3.67 -0.86 -8.82
CA ASP A 68 3.46 -1.78 -9.94
C ASP A 68 2.14 -1.52 -10.68
N LEU A 69 1.22 -0.77 -10.06
CA LEU A 69 -0.06 -0.43 -10.65
C LEU A 69 0.06 0.47 -11.88
N ARG A 70 -0.78 0.17 -12.86
CA ARG A 70 -0.96 0.90 -14.13
C ARG A 70 -2.42 1.18 -14.41
N GLY A 71 -2.72 2.05 -15.37
CA GLY A 71 -4.07 2.40 -15.79
C GLY A 71 -4.96 1.18 -16.11
N GLU A 72 -4.39 0.13 -16.69
CA GLU A 72 -5.10 -1.14 -16.99
C GLU A 72 -5.63 -1.86 -15.73
N HIS A 73 -5.06 -1.58 -14.56
CA HIS A 73 -5.48 -2.19 -13.30
C HIS A 73 -6.63 -1.43 -12.63
N ALA A 74 -7.00 -0.24 -13.11
CA ALA A 74 -8.01 0.59 -12.46
C ALA A 74 -9.38 -0.11 -12.38
N ASP A 75 -9.78 -0.82 -13.43
CA ASP A 75 -11.07 -1.54 -13.45
C ASP A 75 -11.04 -2.78 -12.56
N MET A 76 -9.90 -3.48 -12.47
CA MET A 76 -9.71 -4.58 -11.52
C MET A 76 -9.85 -4.09 -10.08
N LEU A 77 -9.22 -2.97 -9.73
CA LEU A 77 -9.32 -2.37 -8.40
C LEU A 77 -10.75 -1.90 -8.09
N GLN A 78 -11.45 -1.32 -9.07
CA GLN A 78 -12.85 -0.91 -8.91
C GLN A 78 -13.76 -2.11 -8.64
N ARG A 79 -13.60 -3.21 -9.39
CA ARG A 79 -14.35 -4.45 -9.16
C ARG A 79 -14.06 -5.01 -7.78
N ALA A 80 -12.79 -5.08 -7.38
CA ALA A 80 -12.38 -5.54 -6.06
C ALA A 80 -13.04 -4.72 -4.95
N GLN A 81 -13.02 -3.39 -5.07
CA GLN A 81 -13.66 -2.49 -4.12
C GLN A 81 -15.16 -2.79 -3.98
N THR A 82 -15.89 -2.81 -5.11
CA THR A 82 -17.33 -3.04 -5.10
C THR A 82 -17.67 -4.40 -4.49
N THR A 83 -17.01 -5.47 -4.95
CA THR A 83 -17.25 -6.83 -4.44
C THR A 83 -17.00 -6.94 -2.93
N CYS A 84 -15.89 -6.39 -2.43
CA CYS A 84 -15.55 -6.48 -1.02
C CYS A 84 -16.47 -5.62 -0.13
N VAL A 85 -16.78 -4.39 -0.55
CA VAL A 85 -17.70 -3.51 0.20
C VAL A 85 -19.08 -4.12 0.26
N ASP A 86 -19.62 -4.60 -0.86
CA ASP A 86 -20.93 -5.25 -0.90
C ASP A 86 -20.96 -6.48 0.01
N TYR A 87 -19.89 -7.29 0.04
CA TYR A 87 -19.80 -8.43 0.95
C TYR A 87 -19.82 -7.99 2.42
N ILE A 88 -19.05 -6.96 2.79
CA ILE A 88 -19.04 -6.41 4.16
C ILE A 88 -20.45 -5.96 4.57
N LEU A 89 -21.12 -5.16 3.73
CA LEU A 89 -22.44 -4.60 4.05
C LEU A 89 -23.54 -5.66 4.10
N ASN A 90 -23.41 -6.75 3.33
CA ASN A 90 -24.36 -7.85 3.35
C ASN A 90 -24.16 -8.81 4.54
N THR A 91 -22.96 -8.84 5.12
CA THR A 91 -22.62 -9.80 6.20
C THR A 91 -22.47 -9.15 7.56
N ARG A 92 -22.26 -7.84 7.62
CA ARG A 92 -22.04 -7.05 8.83
C ARG A 92 -22.96 -5.83 8.85
N ASN A 93 -23.28 -5.37 10.06
CA ASN A 93 -24.16 -4.23 10.26
C ASN A 93 -23.37 -2.92 10.36
N PHE A 94 -22.81 -2.47 9.22
CA PHE A 94 -22.13 -1.18 9.09
C PHE A 94 -22.84 -0.29 8.07
N ASP A 95 -22.73 1.02 8.22
CA ASP A 95 -23.05 1.93 7.13
C ASP A 95 -21.93 1.86 6.08
N LYS A 96 -22.28 2.07 4.80
CA LYS A 96 -21.30 2.20 3.71
C LYS A 96 -20.23 3.26 4.02
N HIS A 97 -20.61 4.36 4.66
CA HIS A 97 -19.71 5.46 5.01
C HIS A 97 -18.71 5.09 6.13
N ASP A 98 -18.96 3.99 6.85
CA ASP A 98 -18.05 3.46 7.87
C ASP A 98 -16.99 2.52 7.28
N VAL A 99 -17.11 2.14 6.00
CA VAL A 99 -16.16 1.21 5.35
C VAL A 99 -15.09 1.99 4.60
N MET A 100 -13.83 1.75 4.93
CA MET A 100 -12.68 2.33 4.20
C MET A 100 -11.89 1.24 3.49
N ALA A 101 -11.57 1.46 2.22
CA ALA A 101 -10.64 0.64 1.45
C ALA A 101 -9.35 1.42 1.15
N TYR A 102 -8.18 0.82 1.38
CA TYR A 102 -6.88 1.48 1.15
C TYR A 102 -5.74 0.51 0.89
N ILE A 103 -4.63 1.03 0.34
CA ILE A 103 -3.38 0.29 0.11
C ILE A 103 -2.27 0.92 0.95
N HIS A 104 -1.42 0.09 1.55
CA HIS A 104 -0.23 0.57 2.24
C HIS A 104 0.95 0.83 1.29
N TYR A 105 1.67 1.92 1.51
CA TYR A 105 3.00 2.14 0.94
C TYR A 105 3.96 2.72 1.99
N LEU A 106 5.11 2.11 2.28
CA LEU A 106 5.53 0.76 1.85
C LEU A 106 4.65 -0.34 2.48
N PRO A 107 4.36 -1.43 1.74
CA PRO A 107 3.54 -2.52 2.27
C PRO A 107 4.32 -3.39 3.26
N SER A 108 3.63 -4.02 4.20
CA SER A 108 4.22 -5.00 5.13
C SER A 108 4.64 -6.30 4.43
N VAL A 109 4.01 -6.65 3.30
CA VAL A 109 4.35 -7.80 2.46
C VAL A 109 4.27 -7.38 0.99
N PHE A 110 5.25 -7.75 0.19
CA PHE A 110 5.35 -7.39 -1.23
C PHE A 110 4.52 -8.28 -2.16
N GLN A 111 3.23 -8.35 -1.88
CA GLN A 111 2.17 -8.87 -2.74
C GLN A 111 1.03 -7.86 -2.62
N LEU A 112 0.53 -7.32 -3.73
CA LEU A 112 -0.48 -6.27 -3.69
C LEU A 112 -1.73 -6.76 -2.95
N HIS A 113 -2.12 -6.03 -1.91
CA HIS A 113 -3.31 -6.31 -1.14
C HIS A 113 -3.98 -5.00 -0.71
N ILE A 114 -5.31 -5.04 -0.66
CA ILE A 114 -6.17 -3.93 -0.29
C ILE A 114 -6.71 -4.23 1.11
N HIS A 115 -6.56 -3.27 2.02
CA HIS A 115 -7.13 -3.32 3.35
C HIS A 115 -8.55 -2.78 3.31
N PHE A 116 -9.47 -3.47 3.98
CA PHE A 116 -10.83 -3.02 4.23
C PHE A 116 -11.06 -2.97 5.74
N CYS A 117 -11.44 -1.80 6.26
CA CYS A 117 -11.78 -1.63 7.66
C CYS A 117 -13.18 -1.05 7.85
N ALA A 118 -13.80 -1.39 8.98
CA ALA A 118 -15.00 -0.74 9.49
C ALA A 118 -15.09 -0.90 11.03
N PRO A 119 -15.47 0.13 11.80
CA PRO A 119 -15.76 1.49 11.35
C PRO A 119 -14.47 2.26 11.02
N TYR A 120 -14.58 3.18 10.07
CA TYR A 120 -13.53 4.14 9.74
C TYR A 120 -13.31 5.10 10.93
N GLY A 121 -12.22 4.93 11.68
CA GLY A 121 -11.98 5.84 12.82
C GLY A 121 -10.81 5.58 13.76
N SER A 122 -10.00 4.53 13.58
CA SER A 122 -8.90 4.22 14.51
C SER A 122 -7.54 4.07 13.81
N TYR A 123 -7.01 5.17 13.27
CA TYR A 123 -5.63 5.22 12.77
C TYR A 123 -4.81 6.24 13.51
N THR A 124 -3.53 5.92 13.74
CA THR A 124 -2.59 6.94 14.19
C THR A 124 -2.29 7.91 13.04
N ALA A 125 -1.89 9.14 13.34
CA ALA A 125 -1.46 10.10 12.31
C ALA A 125 -0.33 9.55 11.43
N ARG A 126 0.53 8.69 12.00
CA ARG A 126 1.63 8.04 11.29
C ARG A 126 1.13 7.08 10.22
N ASP A 127 0.13 6.28 10.55
CA ASP A 127 -0.47 5.34 9.61
C ASP A 127 -1.25 6.13 8.56
N ALA A 128 -2.18 6.98 9.01
CA ALA A 128 -3.16 7.64 8.16
C ALA A 128 -2.55 8.59 7.12
N ILE A 129 -1.50 9.35 7.47
CA ILE A 129 -0.98 10.42 6.60
C ILE A 129 0.03 9.88 5.58
N TYR A 130 0.88 8.94 5.99
CA TYR A 130 2.08 8.59 5.21
C TYR A 130 2.10 7.15 4.69
N LYS A 131 1.23 6.27 5.19
CA LYS A 131 1.18 4.87 4.73
C LYS A 131 -0.09 4.53 3.98
N LEU A 132 -1.22 5.10 4.37
CA LEU A 132 -2.51 4.76 3.83
C LEU A 132 -2.79 5.54 2.54
N HIS A 133 -3.06 4.82 1.45
CA HIS A 133 -3.54 5.38 0.19
C HIS A 133 -4.98 4.93 -0.04
N PRO A 134 -5.98 5.82 0.14
CA PRO A 134 -7.39 5.49 -0.12
C PRO A 134 -7.57 4.96 -1.53
N LEU A 135 -8.31 3.85 -1.67
CA LEU A 135 -8.41 3.12 -2.94
C LEU A 135 -9.07 3.96 -4.04
N ASP A 136 -10.06 4.80 -3.71
CA ASP A 136 -10.68 5.72 -4.67
C ASP A 136 -9.67 6.68 -5.28
N ASN A 137 -8.75 7.21 -4.46
CA ASN A 137 -7.68 8.08 -4.94
C ASN A 137 -6.70 7.30 -5.83
N VAL A 138 -6.39 6.06 -5.47
CA VAL A 138 -5.54 5.19 -6.29
C VAL A 138 -6.15 4.97 -7.67
N ILE A 139 -7.42 4.60 -7.73
CA ILE A 139 -8.15 4.39 -8.98
C ILE A 139 -8.21 5.68 -9.80
N SER A 140 -8.55 6.80 -9.15
CA SER A 140 -8.61 8.11 -9.79
C SER A 140 -7.27 8.52 -10.42
N ASN A 141 -6.18 8.39 -9.66
CA ASN A 141 -4.83 8.72 -10.13
C ASN A 141 -4.43 7.88 -11.35
N LEU A 142 -4.73 6.58 -11.34
CA LEU A 142 -4.45 5.67 -12.47
C LEU A 142 -5.29 6.00 -13.72
N ARG A 143 -6.51 6.52 -13.54
CA ARG A 143 -7.35 7.01 -14.64
C ARG A 143 -6.86 8.35 -15.21
N ILE A 144 -6.22 9.18 -14.39
CA ILE A 144 -5.61 10.44 -14.83
C ILE A 144 -4.33 10.16 -15.62
N ASP A 145 -3.45 9.31 -15.10
CA ASP A 145 -2.21 8.90 -15.76
C ASP A 145 -1.94 7.41 -15.50
N SER A 146 -1.88 6.63 -16.58
CA SER A 146 -1.63 5.19 -16.50
C SER A 146 -0.33 4.84 -15.77
N ASP A 147 0.68 5.71 -15.81
CA ASP A 147 1.97 5.52 -15.14
C ASP A 147 2.10 6.38 -13.86
N TYR A 148 1.00 6.91 -13.30
CA TYR A 148 1.02 7.85 -12.18
C TYR A 148 1.95 7.40 -11.05
N TYR A 149 1.76 6.16 -10.57
CA TYR A 149 2.54 5.65 -9.43
C TYR A 149 3.98 5.29 -9.76
N ARG A 150 4.40 5.24 -11.03
CA ARG A 150 5.83 5.21 -11.39
C ARG A 150 6.48 6.58 -11.27
N LYS A 151 5.74 7.63 -11.63
CA LYS A 151 6.23 9.01 -11.74
C LYS A 151 6.11 9.77 -10.43
N ALA A 152 5.09 9.47 -9.64
CA ALA A 152 4.76 10.20 -8.44
C ALA A 152 5.88 10.10 -7.39
N HIS A 153 6.20 11.23 -6.76
CA HIS A 153 6.88 11.22 -5.48
C HIS A 153 5.86 10.81 -4.40
N ILE A 154 6.16 9.72 -3.68
CA ILE A 154 5.25 9.15 -2.67
C ILE A 154 5.94 9.27 -1.32
N SER A 155 5.49 10.22 -0.51
CA SER A 155 5.98 10.36 0.86
C SER A 155 5.54 9.16 1.69
N THR A 156 6.48 8.56 2.41
CA THR A 156 6.22 7.42 3.31
C THR A 156 7.08 7.53 4.55
N VAL A 157 6.66 6.89 5.64
CA VAL A 157 7.47 6.73 6.85
C VAL A 157 8.05 5.33 6.90
N VAL A 158 9.37 5.26 7.03
CA VAL A 158 10.10 4.00 7.23
C VAL A 158 10.59 3.87 8.66
N THR A 159 10.54 2.65 9.20
CA THR A 159 11.04 2.31 10.55
C THR A 159 12.07 1.20 10.52
N GLU A 160 12.06 0.37 9.48
CA GLU A 160 13.00 -0.74 9.35
C GLU A 160 14.38 -0.20 8.98
N ARG A 161 15.40 -0.64 9.72
CA ARG A 161 16.79 -0.21 9.50
C ARG A 161 17.26 -0.45 8.07
N ALA A 162 16.93 -1.59 7.48
CA ALA A 162 17.28 -1.90 6.10
C ALA A 162 16.69 -0.90 5.09
N LEU A 163 15.46 -0.44 5.31
CA LEU A 163 14.83 0.58 4.47
C LEU A 163 15.46 1.95 4.70
N ILE A 164 15.73 2.32 5.96
CA ILE A 164 16.43 3.58 6.29
C ILE A 164 17.77 3.63 5.54
N ASP A 165 18.56 2.56 5.59
CA ASP A 165 19.86 2.50 4.91
C ASP A 165 19.75 2.66 3.38
N ILE A 166 18.66 2.17 2.78
CA ILE A 166 18.40 2.32 1.33
C ILE A 166 18.09 3.77 1.00
N TYR A 167 17.15 4.39 1.73
CA TYR A 167 16.71 5.76 1.46
C TYR A 167 17.81 6.79 1.77
N SER A 168 18.59 6.60 2.84
CA SER A 168 19.70 7.49 3.18
C SER A 168 20.86 7.43 2.18
N LYS A 169 21.06 6.29 1.49
CA LYS A 169 22.06 6.20 0.41
C LYS A 169 21.59 6.87 -0.88
N GLU A 170 20.29 6.86 -1.15
CA GLU A 170 19.69 7.50 -2.31
C GLU A 170 19.78 9.04 -2.20
N GLU A 171 19.59 9.62 -1.00
CA GLU A 171 19.75 11.07 -0.76
C GLU A 171 21.19 11.59 -1.03
N ILE A 172 22.21 10.77 -0.78
CA ILE A 172 23.62 11.15 -1.00
C ILE A 172 23.95 11.25 -2.51
N HIS A 173 23.21 10.53 -3.36
CA HIS A 173 23.44 10.54 -4.82
C HIS A 173 22.73 11.70 -5.53
N GLU A 174 21.64 12.25 -4.97
CA GLU A 174 20.91 13.39 -5.55
C GLU A 174 21.44 14.76 -5.09
N ALA A 175 22.21 14.81 -4.00
CA ALA A 175 22.90 16.01 -3.57
C ALA A 175 24.14 16.28 -4.46
N GLU A 176 23.97 17.00 -5.57
CA GLU A 176 25.12 17.59 -6.27
C GLU A 176 25.93 18.47 -5.29
N PRO A 177 27.27 18.43 -5.33
CA PRO A 177 28.08 19.32 -4.51
C PRO A 177 27.78 20.76 -4.95
N VAL A 178 27.23 21.55 -4.02
CA VAL A 178 27.02 22.98 -4.22
C VAL A 178 28.35 23.60 -4.63
N SER A 179 28.42 24.13 -5.85
CA SER A 179 29.66 24.70 -6.35
C SER A 179 30.11 25.87 -5.45
N PRO A 180 31.42 26.04 -5.21
CA PRO A 180 31.94 27.15 -4.38
C PRO A 180 31.53 28.55 -4.88
N GLN A 181 31.09 28.68 -6.13
CA GLN A 181 30.61 29.94 -6.70
C GLN A 181 29.24 30.35 -6.14
N SER A 182 28.38 29.39 -5.79
CA SER A 182 27.03 29.64 -5.26
C SER A 182 27.06 30.21 -3.82
N MET A 183 28.11 29.94 -3.04
CA MET A 183 28.27 30.47 -1.68
C MET A 183 28.70 31.95 -1.63
N LYS A 184 29.33 32.47 -2.69
CA LYS A 184 29.80 33.87 -2.71
C LYS A 184 28.69 34.90 -2.95
N GLN A 185 27.53 34.51 -3.49
CA GLN A 185 26.42 35.44 -3.67
C GLN A 185 25.65 35.70 -2.36
N ILE A 186 25.57 34.69 -1.48
CA ILE A 186 24.78 34.79 -0.24
C ILE A 186 25.47 35.70 0.81
N SER A 187 26.80 35.79 0.80
CA SER A 187 27.52 36.68 1.72
C SER A 187 27.57 38.14 1.30
N SER A 188 27.08 38.50 0.10
CA SER A 188 27.11 39.89 -0.40
C SER A 188 25.81 40.68 -0.17
N SER A 189 24.76 40.01 0.33
CA SER A 189 23.43 40.60 0.54
C SER A 189 23.05 40.78 2.01
N LEU A 190 24.00 40.65 2.93
CA LEU A 190 23.81 40.88 4.37
C LEU A 190 24.48 42.17 4.89
N ASP A 191 25.17 42.92 4.02
CA ASP A 191 25.75 44.23 4.33
C ASP A 191 25.07 45.33 3.50
N ASN A 192 23.78 45.57 3.77
CA ASN A 192 23.09 46.83 3.43
C ASN A 192 21.86 47.05 4.33
#